data_AF-R9INW6-F1
#
_entry.id   AF-R9INW6-F1
#
_cell.length_a   1.000
_cell.length_b   1.000
_cell.length_c   1.000
_cell.angle_alpha   90.00
_cell.angle_beta   90.00
_cell.angle_gamma   90.00
#
_symmetry.space_group_name_H-M   'P 1'
#
loop_
_entity.id
_entity.type
_entity.pdbx_description
1 polymer ?
#
loop_
_entity_poly.entity_id
_entity_poly.type
_entity_poly.pdbx_seq_one_letter_code
_entity_poly.pdbx_strand_id
1 'polypeptide(L)'
;MNRKQKNWVVVGMIALAVILLAVSNKALAWGPTDRPTYTMAAPADHATFNSTTDSSSIGDERDFVKIVEKGVGGTYSSKIKLEPGKEYDVYIYFHNDASATYNDKDHNYAGVATDTRLVSSFPLELAAGEEGAVSGVISWASLADRDNVQKVWDEAWVTASENMTLHYVTGSAKIYNGGKANGNVLSANLFSEQGTYLGYDDLDGIVPGCDEYSGHVNYTIQTERMNKSITKPSLMMVIAAIVVSLLIVAAVIIFRRKRKGL
;
A
#
# COMPACT_ATOMS: atom_id res chain seq x y z
N MET A 1 16.66 -3.95 55.77
CA MET A 1 15.45 -3.52 55.05
C MET A 1 15.65 -2.09 54.56
N ASN A 2 16.11 -1.89 53.32
CA ASN A 2 15.57 -0.86 52.41
C ASN A 2 16.25 -0.92 51.03
N ARG A 3 15.38 -0.96 50.02
CA ARG A 3 15.61 -1.22 48.60
C ARG A 3 16.42 -0.09 47.95
N LYS A 4 17.56 -0.42 47.34
CA LYS A 4 18.10 0.39 46.23
C LYS A 4 17.32 0.02 44.97
N GLN A 5 16.35 0.85 44.58
CA GLN A 5 15.73 0.82 43.25
C GLN A 5 16.83 1.06 42.21
N LYS A 6 17.16 0.01 41.45
CA LYS A 6 17.92 0.16 40.20
C LYS A 6 16.90 0.53 39.12
N ASN A 7 16.84 1.81 38.79
CA ASN A 7 16.13 2.30 37.61
C ASN A 7 16.75 1.64 36.38
N TRP A 8 16.06 0.66 35.80
CA TRP A 8 16.32 0.22 34.45
C TRP A 8 15.66 1.23 33.53
N VAL A 9 16.47 2.09 32.91
CA VAL A 9 16.06 2.82 31.73
C VAL A 9 15.80 1.77 30.65
N VAL A 10 14.54 1.41 30.46
CA VAL A 10 14.10 0.71 29.25
C VAL A 10 14.19 1.72 28.14
N VAL A 11 15.29 1.70 27.38
CA VAL A 11 15.37 2.39 26.10
C VAL A 11 14.42 1.65 25.16
N GLY A 12 13.17 2.12 25.10
CA GLY A 12 12.24 1.74 24.05
C GLY A 12 12.72 2.37 22.76
N MET A 13 13.52 1.65 21.97
CA MET A 13 13.71 2.00 20.57
C MET A 13 12.41 1.69 19.84
N ILE A 14 11.59 2.72 19.61
CA ILE A 14 10.57 2.67 18.56
C ILE A 14 11.36 2.73 17.26
N ALA A 15 11.66 1.57 16.70
CA ALA A 15 12.14 1.47 15.33
C ALA A 15 10.95 1.77 14.43
N LEU A 16 10.84 3.02 13.98
CA LEU A 16 10.00 3.33 12.83
C LEU A 16 10.66 2.65 11.64
N ALA A 17 10.17 1.48 11.25
CA ALA A 17 10.64 0.78 10.08
C ALA A 17 10.28 1.63 8.85
N VAL A 18 11.25 2.41 8.35
CA VAL A 18 11.15 3.03 7.03
C VAL A 18 11.26 1.89 6.03
N ILE A 19 10.13 1.52 5.45
CA ILE A 19 10.07 0.49 4.42
C ILE A 19 10.65 1.08 3.13
N LEU A 20 11.94 0.85 2.90
CA LEU A 20 12.53 0.90 1.56
C LEU A 20 12.19 -0.43 0.88
N LEU A 21 10.98 -0.54 0.33
CA LEU A 21 10.69 -1.58 -0.65
C LEU A 21 11.50 -1.23 -1.90
N ALA A 22 12.72 -1.77 -1.99
CA ALA A 22 13.51 -1.74 -3.21
C ALA A 22 12.87 -2.69 -4.23
N VAL A 23 11.74 -2.29 -4.83
CA VAL A 23 11.24 -2.90 -6.05
C VAL A 23 11.92 -2.18 -7.21
N SER A 24 13.20 -2.49 -7.45
CA SER A 24 13.83 -2.14 -8.72
C SER A 24 13.64 -3.29 -9.71
N ASN A 25 12.43 -3.41 -10.24
CA ASN A 25 12.24 -4.03 -11.54
C ASN A 25 11.57 -2.98 -12.42
N LYS A 26 12.34 -2.42 -13.36
CA LYS A 26 11.87 -1.48 -14.40
C LYS A 26 10.95 -2.18 -15.43
N ALA A 27 10.24 -3.24 -15.03
CA ALA A 27 9.46 -4.09 -15.92
C ALA A 27 8.11 -4.43 -15.28
N LEU A 28 7.07 -3.88 -15.92
CA LEU A 28 5.62 -3.98 -15.68
C LEU A 28 5.11 -3.20 -14.46
N ALA A 29 4.25 -2.21 -14.76
CA ALA A 29 3.62 -1.33 -13.78
C ALA A 29 2.61 -2.06 -12.89
N TRP A 30 2.20 -3.28 -13.24
CA TRP A 30 1.19 -4.06 -12.54
C TRP A 30 1.52 -5.55 -12.53
N GLY A 31 1.02 -6.27 -11.53
CA GLY A 31 1.18 -7.72 -11.41
C GLY A 31 0.23 -8.37 -10.39
N PRO A 32 0.22 -9.71 -10.26
CA PRO A 32 1.05 -10.68 -10.98
C PRO A 32 0.80 -10.67 -12.49
N THR A 33 1.84 -10.95 -13.27
CA THR A 33 1.82 -10.84 -14.75
C THR A 33 1.23 -12.06 -15.44
N ASP A 34 1.19 -13.18 -14.72
CA ASP A 34 0.66 -14.48 -15.12
C ASP A 34 -0.78 -14.72 -14.63
N ARG A 35 -1.42 -13.71 -14.01
CA ARG A 35 -2.81 -13.84 -13.54
C ARG A 35 -3.79 -13.95 -14.72
N PRO A 36 -4.87 -14.73 -14.58
CA PRO A 36 -5.96 -14.74 -15.56
C PRO A 36 -6.55 -13.34 -15.76
N THR A 37 -7.00 -13.07 -16.98
CA THR A 37 -7.69 -11.83 -17.33
C THR A 37 -9.12 -12.13 -17.77
N TYR A 38 -10.00 -11.20 -17.51
CA TYR A 38 -11.43 -11.31 -17.77
C TYR A 38 -11.91 -10.16 -18.66
N THR A 39 -13.15 -10.26 -19.10
CA THR A 39 -13.84 -9.16 -19.78
C THR A 39 -15.19 -8.91 -19.13
N MET A 40 -15.76 -7.74 -19.36
CA MET A 40 -17.13 -7.41 -18.94
C MET A 40 -18.16 -8.45 -19.42
N ALA A 41 -17.92 -9.06 -20.59
CA ALA A 41 -18.78 -10.10 -21.16
C ALA A 41 -18.51 -11.51 -20.60
N ALA A 42 -17.34 -11.73 -19.99
CA ALA A 42 -16.90 -13.00 -19.41
C ALA A 42 -16.20 -12.74 -18.06
N PRO A 43 -16.96 -12.32 -17.03
CA PRO A 43 -16.45 -12.07 -15.68
C PRO A 43 -15.95 -13.35 -15.00
N ALA A 44 -15.20 -13.19 -13.90
CA ALA A 44 -14.67 -14.32 -13.14
C ALA A 44 -15.78 -15.10 -12.43
N ASP A 45 -15.52 -16.38 -12.16
CA ASP A 45 -16.39 -17.25 -11.37
C ASP A 45 -16.04 -17.30 -9.87
N HIS A 46 -15.00 -16.56 -9.48
CA HIS A 46 -14.53 -16.45 -8.11
C HIS A 46 -13.91 -15.08 -7.84
N ALA A 47 -13.86 -14.70 -6.57
CA ALA A 47 -13.28 -13.45 -6.11
C ALA A 47 -11.89 -13.20 -6.71
N THR A 48 -11.81 -12.18 -7.56
CA THR A 48 -10.61 -11.79 -8.32
C THR A 48 -10.63 -10.29 -8.49
N PHE A 49 -9.51 -9.59 -8.28
CA PHE A 49 -9.48 -8.14 -8.39
C PHE A 49 -8.80 -7.65 -9.67
N ASN A 50 -9.35 -6.56 -10.23
CA ASN A 50 -8.68 -5.68 -11.18
C ASN A 50 -8.00 -6.42 -12.35
N SER A 51 -8.72 -7.36 -12.94
CA SER A 51 -8.28 -8.30 -13.97
C SER A 51 -9.17 -8.26 -15.21
N THR A 52 -10.23 -7.44 -15.20
CA THR A 52 -11.01 -7.10 -16.40
C THR A 52 -10.23 -6.15 -17.31
N THR A 53 -10.15 -6.46 -18.60
CA THR A 53 -9.35 -5.68 -19.58
C THR A 53 -10.14 -4.62 -20.37
N ASP A 54 -11.47 -4.62 -20.28
CA ASP A 54 -12.38 -3.80 -21.07
C ASP A 54 -13.48 -3.14 -20.23
N SER A 55 -13.14 -2.78 -18.99
CA SER A 55 -14.03 -2.10 -18.04
C SER A 55 -14.54 -0.79 -18.61
N SER A 56 -15.85 -0.57 -18.49
CA SER A 56 -16.47 0.69 -18.91
C SER A 56 -16.06 1.88 -18.04
N SER A 57 -15.56 1.62 -16.82
CA SER A 57 -15.15 2.64 -15.86
C SER A 57 -13.75 3.18 -16.14
N ILE A 58 -12.75 2.29 -16.27
CA ILE A 58 -11.34 2.68 -16.38
C ILE A 58 -10.58 2.00 -17.54
N GLY A 59 -11.25 1.20 -18.38
CA GLY A 59 -10.61 0.43 -19.43
C GLY A 59 -9.93 -0.82 -18.91
N ASP A 60 -8.60 -0.89 -19.00
CA ASP A 60 -7.84 -2.03 -18.48
C ASP A 60 -7.64 -1.86 -16.96
N GLU A 61 -8.37 -2.65 -16.16
CA GLU A 61 -8.37 -2.48 -14.71
C GLU A 61 -7.07 -2.88 -14.04
N ARG A 62 -6.13 -3.47 -14.78
CA ARG A 62 -4.82 -3.83 -14.26
C ARG A 62 -3.94 -2.59 -14.03
N ASP A 63 -4.25 -1.47 -14.69
CA ASP A 63 -3.64 -0.15 -14.52
C ASP A 63 -4.55 0.72 -13.64
N PHE A 64 -4.62 0.38 -12.34
CA PHE A 64 -5.58 0.90 -11.37
C PHE A 64 -5.04 1.96 -10.40
N VAL A 65 -3.74 2.24 -10.41
CA VAL A 65 -3.09 3.28 -9.61
C VAL A 65 -2.74 4.44 -10.52
N LYS A 66 -3.34 5.60 -10.23
CA LYS A 66 -3.15 6.82 -10.99
C LYS A 66 -2.85 7.99 -10.07
N ILE A 67 -2.29 9.04 -10.63
CA ILE A 67 -1.96 10.26 -9.90
C ILE A 67 -2.26 11.50 -10.74
N VAL A 68 -2.63 12.60 -10.08
CA VAL A 68 -2.87 13.90 -10.71
C VAL A 68 -2.44 15.02 -9.78
N GLU A 69 -2.05 16.18 -10.33
CA GLU A 69 -1.91 17.40 -9.53
C GLU A 69 -3.29 17.85 -9.02
N LYS A 70 -3.38 18.11 -7.72
CA LYS A 70 -4.65 18.42 -7.06
C LYS A 70 -5.11 19.85 -7.37
N GLY A 71 -6.41 20.00 -7.61
CA GLY A 71 -7.05 21.32 -7.74
C GLY A 71 -6.83 22.05 -9.07
N VAL A 72 -6.17 21.43 -10.05
CA VAL A 72 -5.90 22.05 -11.37
C VAL A 72 -6.73 21.46 -12.52
N GLY A 73 -7.62 20.51 -12.24
CA GLY A 73 -8.49 19.89 -13.26
C GLY A 73 -7.74 19.02 -14.28
N GLY A 74 -6.61 18.42 -13.89
CA GLY A 74 -5.82 17.54 -14.74
C GLY A 74 -6.44 16.15 -14.91
N THR A 75 -5.83 15.35 -15.79
CA THR A 75 -6.19 13.95 -16.01
C THR A 75 -5.31 13.04 -15.16
N TYR A 76 -5.92 12.07 -14.49
CA TYR A 76 -5.22 10.99 -13.80
C TYR A 76 -4.31 10.21 -14.77
N SER A 77 -3.04 10.07 -14.42
CA SER A 77 -2.03 9.38 -15.24
C SER A 77 -1.24 8.36 -14.43
N SER A 78 -0.62 7.39 -15.10
CA SER A 78 0.33 6.46 -14.47
C SER A 78 1.75 7.05 -14.40
N LYS A 79 1.96 8.28 -14.89
CA LYS A 79 3.24 8.99 -14.86
C LYS A 79 3.06 10.49 -14.70
N ILE A 80 3.76 11.11 -13.75
CA ILE A 80 3.71 12.56 -13.53
C ILE A 80 5.06 13.12 -13.05
N LYS A 81 5.31 14.39 -13.34
CA LYS A 81 6.40 15.16 -12.75
C LYS A 81 5.91 15.89 -11.51
N LEU A 82 6.58 15.70 -10.38
CA LEU A 82 6.29 16.41 -9.13
C LEU A 82 7.08 17.71 -9.04
N GLU A 83 6.47 18.74 -8.48
CA GLU A 83 7.11 20.01 -8.15
C GLU A 83 6.94 20.28 -6.65
N PRO A 84 7.93 20.91 -5.98
CA PRO A 84 7.83 21.23 -4.57
C PRO A 84 6.68 22.20 -4.24
N GLY A 85 6.06 22.03 -3.07
CA GLY A 85 5.01 22.91 -2.57
C GLY A 85 3.63 22.65 -3.17
N LYS A 86 3.45 21.53 -3.87
CA LYS A 86 2.19 21.14 -4.49
C LYS A 86 1.57 19.93 -3.79
N GLU A 87 0.28 19.74 -4.05
CA GLU A 87 -0.46 18.56 -3.64
C GLU A 87 -0.84 17.72 -4.85
N TYR A 88 -0.82 16.41 -4.68
CA TYR A 88 -1.14 15.42 -5.70
C TYR A 88 -2.14 14.42 -5.14
N ASP A 89 -3.21 14.16 -5.87
CA ASP A 89 -4.18 13.13 -5.52
C ASP A 89 -3.79 11.82 -6.19
N VAL A 90 -3.61 10.79 -5.37
CA VAL A 90 -3.46 9.40 -5.80
C VAL A 90 -4.85 8.78 -5.84
N TYR A 91 -5.14 8.05 -6.91
CA TYR A 91 -6.38 7.31 -7.14
C TYR A 91 -6.04 5.83 -7.28
N ILE A 92 -6.73 4.98 -6.54
CA ILE A 92 -6.55 3.52 -6.56
C ILE A 92 -7.92 2.88 -6.77
N TYR A 93 -8.18 2.37 -7.97
CA TYR A 93 -9.41 1.66 -8.27
C TYR A 93 -9.38 0.24 -7.72
N PHE A 94 -10.52 -0.24 -7.24
CA PHE A 94 -10.71 -1.64 -6.87
C PHE A 94 -12.03 -2.14 -7.45
N HIS A 95 -11.99 -3.35 -7.98
CA HIS A 95 -13.17 -4.07 -8.44
C HIS A 95 -12.94 -5.56 -8.28
N ASN A 96 -13.89 -6.22 -7.62
CA ASN A 96 -13.95 -7.68 -7.61
C ASN A 96 -14.69 -8.14 -8.87
N ASP A 97 -13.93 -8.59 -9.87
CA ASP A 97 -14.38 -9.00 -11.21
C ASP A 97 -15.23 -10.28 -11.24
N ALA A 98 -15.53 -10.86 -10.08
CA ALA A 98 -16.43 -12.00 -10.03
C ALA A 98 -17.84 -11.58 -10.47
N SER A 99 -18.52 -12.44 -11.22
CA SER A 99 -19.94 -12.22 -11.54
C SER A 99 -20.79 -12.25 -10.28
N ALA A 100 -21.80 -11.38 -10.22
CA ALA A 100 -22.80 -11.39 -9.16
C ALA A 100 -23.52 -12.74 -9.01
N THR A 101 -23.56 -13.57 -10.07
CA THR A 101 -24.05 -14.95 -10.02
C THR A 101 -23.40 -15.76 -8.90
N TYR A 102 -22.12 -15.53 -8.60
CA TYR A 102 -21.38 -16.30 -7.60
C TYR A 102 -21.43 -15.70 -6.18
N ASN A 103 -22.22 -14.64 -5.97
CA ASN A 103 -22.37 -13.99 -4.67
C ASN A 103 -23.38 -14.69 -3.75
N ASP A 104 -24.07 -15.73 -4.21
CA ASP A 104 -25.12 -16.38 -3.44
C ASP A 104 -24.66 -17.65 -2.70
N LYS A 105 -25.55 -18.17 -1.86
CA LYS A 105 -25.31 -19.38 -1.07
C LYS A 105 -25.18 -20.64 -1.93
N ASP A 106 -25.90 -20.72 -3.05
CA ASP A 106 -25.92 -21.91 -3.90
C ASP A 106 -24.56 -22.09 -4.62
N HIS A 107 -23.85 -20.98 -4.83
CA HIS A 107 -22.47 -20.93 -5.31
C HIS A 107 -21.44 -20.83 -4.18
N ASN A 108 -21.83 -21.10 -2.93
CA ASN A 108 -20.98 -21.00 -1.74
C ASN A 108 -20.30 -19.63 -1.56
N TYR A 109 -20.90 -18.57 -2.08
CA TYR A 109 -20.38 -17.21 -2.10
C TYR A 109 -18.97 -17.11 -2.73
N ALA A 110 -18.68 -17.94 -3.74
CA ALA A 110 -17.37 -17.95 -4.41
C ALA A 110 -16.96 -16.59 -4.99
N GLY A 111 -17.93 -15.76 -5.39
CA GLY A 111 -17.72 -14.40 -5.88
C GLY A 111 -17.48 -13.36 -4.79
N VAL A 112 -17.61 -13.70 -3.51
CA VAL A 112 -17.42 -12.75 -2.40
C VAL A 112 -15.99 -12.82 -1.87
N ALA A 113 -15.26 -11.71 -2.01
CA ALA A 113 -13.95 -11.54 -1.41
C ALA A 113 -14.06 -11.23 0.09
N THR A 114 -13.09 -11.71 0.86
CA THR A 114 -13.01 -11.48 2.30
C THR A 114 -11.61 -11.12 2.74
N ASP A 115 -11.47 -10.49 3.91
CA ASP A 115 -10.22 -9.87 4.35
C ASP A 115 -9.60 -8.96 3.26
N THR A 116 -10.46 -8.31 2.47
CA THR A 116 -10.05 -7.42 1.39
C THR A 116 -9.37 -6.19 1.96
N ARG A 117 -8.10 -5.97 1.59
CA ARG A 117 -7.27 -4.90 2.12
C ARG A 117 -6.58 -4.13 1.02
N LEU A 118 -6.33 -2.87 1.31
CA LEU A 118 -5.46 -2.01 0.52
C LEU A 118 -4.22 -1.64 1.35
N VAL A 119 -3.06 -1.83 0.73
CA VAL A 119 -1.78 -1.27 1.15
C VAL A 119 -1.32 -0.30 0.07
N SER A 120 -0.80 0.86 0.45
CA SER A 120 -0.16 1.80 -0.47
C SER A 120 1.19 2.24 0.07
N SER A 121 2.10 2.59 -0.84
CA SER A 121 3.41 3.14 -0.48
C SER A 121 3.88 4.16 -1.51
N PHE A 122 4.71 5.09 -1.10
CA PHE A 122 5.33 6.09 -1.94
C PHE A 122 6.70 6.51 -1.36
N PRO A 123 7.64 7.02 -2.17
CA PRO A 123 8.93 7.49 -1.66
C PRO A 123 8.74 8.69 -0.73
N LEU A 124 9.41 8.70 0.42
CA LEU A 124 9.35 9.84 1.36
C LEU A 124 10.25 11.01 0.93
N GLU A 125 11.26 10.73 0.08
CA GLU A 125 12.20 11.71 -0.44
C GLU A 125 12.59 11.34 -1.87
N LEU A 126 12.77 12.34 -2.74
CA LEU A 126 13.24 12.17 -4.11
C LEU A 126 14.24 13.27 -4.48
N ALA A 127 15.36 12.90 -5.10
CA ALA A 127 16.30 13.86 -5.67
C ALA A 127 15.79 14.42 -7.00
N ALA A 128 16.30 15.57 -7.41
CA ALA A 128 15.97 16.13 -8.73
C ALA A 128 16.25 15.12 -9.86
N GLY A 129 15.24 14.87 -10.70
CA GLY A 129 15.27 13.90 -11.79
C GLY A 129 15.11 12.44 -11.36
N GLU A 130 15.00 12.15 -10.06
CA GLU A 130 14.77 10.81 -9.55
C GLU A 130 13.33 10.35 -9.81
N GLU A 131 13.20 9.10 -10.25
CA GLU A 131 11.91 8.41 -10.34
C GLU A 131 11.61 7.63 -9.06
N GLY A 132 10.36 7.65 -8.63
CA GLY A 132 9.83 6.77 -7.59
C GLY A 132 8.48 6.19 -7.97
N ALA A 133 8.09 5.11 -7.30
CA ALA A 133 6.81 4.46 -7.50
C ALA A 133 5.84 4.83 -6.37
N VAL A 134 4.63 5.21 -6.74
CA VAL A 134 3.46 5.24 -5.86
C VAL A 134 2.68 3.96 -6.13
N SER A 135 2.67 3.04 -5.18
CA SER A 135 2.09 1.71 -5.37
C SER A 135 0.78 1.53 -4.62
N GLY A 136 -0.08 0.67 -5.18
CA GLY A 136 -1.27 0.13 -4.53
C GLY A 136 -1.23 -1.39 -4.61
N VAL A 137 -1.49 -2.06 -3.49
CA VAL A 137 -1.59 -3.52 -3.41
C VAL A 137 -2.94 -3.85 -2.81
N ILE A 138 -3.77 -4.52 -3.59
CA ILE A 138 -5.05 -5.07 -3.13
C ILE A 138 -4.83 -6.53 -2.83
N SER A 139 -5.12 -6.94 -1.60
CA SER A 139 -5.08 -8.35 -1.19
C SER A 139 -6.44 -8.81 -0.71
N TRP A 140 -6.75 -10.08 -0.90
CA TRP A 140 -7.99 -10.68 -0.44
C TRP A 140 -7.81 -12.18 -0.21
N ALA A 141 -8.74 -12.76 0.53
CA ALA A 141 -8.95 -14.19 0.64
C ALA A 141 -10.37 -14.53 0.14
N SER A 142 -10.63 -15.81 -0.10
CA SER A 142 -11.98 -16.29 -0.42
C SER A 142 -12.61 -16.94 0.82
N LEU A 143 -13.94 -17.10 0.83
CA LEU A 143 -14.58 -17.90 1.89
C LEU A 143 -14.11 -19.36 1.90
N ALA A 144 -13.84 -19.92 0.72
CA ALA A 144 -13.45 -21.31 0.54
C ALA A 144 -11.99 -21.59 0.96
N ASP A 145 -11.13 -20.57 0.88
CA ASP A 145 -9.70 -20.68 1.17
C ASP A 145 -9.20 -19.39 1.82
N ARG A 146 -9.26 -19.36 3.16
CA ARG A 146 -8.90 -18.19 3.99
C ARG A 146 -7.41 -18.05 4.22
N ASP A 147 -6.67 -19.15 4.08
CA ASP A 147 -5.22 -19.19 4.33
C ASP A 147 -4.41 -18.83 3.08
N ASN A 148 -5.02 -18.93 1.89
CA ASN A 148 -4.42 -18.55 0.62
C ASN A 148 -4.79 -17.10 0.24
N VAL A 149 -4.01 -16.16 0.76
CA VAL A 149 -4.17 -14.73 0.44
C VAL A 149 -3.67 -14.44 -0.97
N GLN A 150 -4.57 -13.96 -1.81
CA GLN A 150 -4.30 -13.48 -3.15
C GLN A 150 -3.98 -11.98 -3.13
N LYS A 151 -3.28 -11.50 -4.16
CA LYS A 151 -2.99 -10.07 -4.31
C LYS A 151 -2.79 -9.65 -5.76
N VAL A 152 -3.12 -8.40 -6.03
CA VAL A 152 -2.73 -7.65 -7.23
C VAL A 152 -2.05 -6.36 -6.80
N TRP A 153 -1.13 -5.87 -7.64
CA TRP A 153 -0.46 -4.60 -7.43
C TRP A 153 -0.37 -3.82 -8.74
N ASP A 154 -0.30 -2.50 -8.60
CA ASP A 154 -0.02 -1.56 -9.68
C ASP A 154 0.72 -0.33 -9.13
N GLU A 155 1.40 0.41 -10.02
CA GLU A 155 2.19 1.58 -9.70
C GLU A 155 1.99 2.75 -10.67
N ALA A 156 1.80 3.94 -10.11
CA ALA A 156 2.04 5.20 -10.81
C ALA A 156 3.48 5.67 -10.55
N TRP A 157 4.15 6.18 -11.58
CA TRP A 157 5.53 6.67 -11.49
C TRP A 157 5.59 8.19 -11.37
N VAL A 158 6.39 8.65 -10.42
CA VAL A 158 6.61 10.07 -10.15
C VAL A 158 8.05 10.44 -10.46
N THR A 159 8.30 11.60 -11.06
CA THR A 159 9.64 12.15 -11.25
C THR A 159 9.77 13.51 -10.57
N ALA A 160 10.73 13.67 -9.67
CA ALA A 160 10.91 14.93 -8.95
C ALA A 160 11.57 16.01 -9.83
N SER A 161 11.02 17.22 -9.86
CA SER A 161 11.63 18.37 -10.55
C SER A 161 12.87 18.91 -9.82
N GLU A 162 12.88 18.80 -8.50
CA GLU A 162 13.88 19.30 -7.56
C GLU A 162 13.97 18.34 -6.38
N ASN A 163 14.99 18.48 -5.53
CA ASN A 163 15.05 17.70 -4.29
C ASN A 163 13.83 18.02 -3.42
N MET A 164 13.09 17.00 -3.01
CA MET A 164 11.87 17.17 -2.23
C MET A 164 11.60 16.01 -1.28
N THR A 165 10.83 16.30 -0.24
CA THR A 165 10.15 15.30 0.58
C THR A 165 8.69 15.20 0.14
N LEU A 166 8.10 14.03 0.38
CA LEU A 166 6.71 13.73 0.09
C LEU A 166 6.05 13.26 1.38
N HIS A 167 4.87 13.80 1.67
CA HIS A 167 4.14 13.53 2.90
C HIS A 167 2.69 13.21 2.62
N TYR A 168 2.16 12.19 3.29
CA TYR A 168 0.73 11.93 3.27
C TYR A 168 0.00 13.04 4.03
N VAL A 169 -1.03 13.63 3.41
CA VAL A 169 -1.92 14.58 4.10
C VAL A 169 -2.87 13.78 4.99
N THR A 170 -2.65 13.82 6.29
CA THR A 170 -3.40 13.02 7.28
C THR A 170 -4.91 13.23 7.16
N GLY A 171 -5.67 12.14 7.06
CA GLY A 171 -7.12 12.15 6.93
C GLY A 171 -7.65 12.38 5.51
N SER A 172 -6.75 12.52 4.52
CA SER A 172 -7.17 12.65 3.11
C SER A 172 -7.57 11.33 2.46
N ALA A 173 -7.10 10.19 2.98
CA ALA A 173 -7.43 8.88 2.45
C ALA A 173 -8.92 8.57 2.64
N LYS A 174 -9.68 8.50 1.55
CA LYS A 174 -11.12 8.20 1.55
C LYS A 174 -11.47 7.16 0.50
N ILE A 175 -12.42 6.29 0.83
CA ILE A 175 -13.03 5.35 -0.10
C ILE A 175 -14.24 6.01 -0.79
N TYR A 176 -14.47 5.67 -2.05
CA TYR A 176 -15.63 6.10 -2.82
C TYR A 176 -16.21 4.90 -3.57
N ASN A 177 -17.49 4.61 -3.34
CA ASN A 177 -18.23 3.51 -3.93
C ASN A 177 -19.75 3.81 -3.91
N GLY A 178 -20.58 2.84 -4.32
CA GLY A 178 -22.05 2.98 -4.30
C GLY A 178 -22.73 2.71 -2.95
N GLY A 179 -22.01 2.20 -1.95
CA GLY A 179 -22.56 1.70 -0.69
C GLY A 179 -22.47 2.70 0.46
N LYS A 180 -22.76 2.22 1.68
CA LYS A 180 -22.71 3.06 2.90
C LYS A 180 -21.29 3.46 3.33
N ALA A 181 -20.26 2.74 2.89
CA ALA A 181 -18.88 3.11 3.21
C ALA A 181 -18.40 4.33 2.41
N ASN A 182 -19.12 4.73 1.36
CA ASN A 182 -18.77 5.84 0.49
C ASN A 182 -18.46 7.13 1.27
N GLY A 183 -17.28 7.71 1.01
CA GLY A 183 -16.79 8.93 1.63
C GLY A 183 -16.12 8.74 2.99
N ASN A 184 -16.11 7.51 3.54
CA ASN A 184 -15.44 7.23 4.82
C ASN A 184 -13.93 7.41 4.71
N VAL A 185 -13.35 7.94 5.79
CA VAL A 185 -11.90 8.06 5.95
C VAL A 185 -11.31 6.69 6.27
N LEU A 186 -10.25 6.32 5.57
CA LEU A 186 -9.54 5.06 5.78
C LEU A 186 -8.49 5.19 6.91
N SER A 187 -8.18 4.06 7.52
CA SER A 187 -7.12 3.99 8.54
C SER A 187 -5.75 4.32 7.93
N ALA A 188 -4.89 4.97 8.71
CA ALA A 188 -3.48 5.19 8.35
C ALA A 188 -2.70 3.86 8.19
N ASN A 189 -3.25 2.73 8.64
CA ASN A 189 -2.73 1.40 8.33
C ASN A 189 -2.63 1.13 6.83
N LEU A 190 -3.29 1.93 5.97
CA LEU A 190 -3.05 1.99 4.53
C LEU A 190 -1.56 2.00 4.16
N PHE A 191 -0.72 2.69 4.95
CA PHE A 191 0.73 2.79 4.71
C PHE A 191 1.55 1.81 5.58
N SER A 192 0.93 0.71 6.02
CA SER A 192 1.57 -0.35 6.81
C SER A 192 1.40 -1.70 6.13
N GLU A 193 2.20 -2.70 6.55
CA GLU A 193 2.07 -4.08 6.05
C GLU A 193 0.68 -4.69 6.29
N GLN A 194 -0.04 -4.21 7.31
CA GLN A 194 -1.38 -4.69 7.64
C GLN A 194 -2.46 -4.19 6.67
N GLY A 195 -2.23 -3.06 6.01
CA GLY A 195 -3.22 -2.37 5.18
C GLY A 195 -4.46 -1.89 5.94
N THR A 196 -5.37 -1.29 5.20
CA THR A 196 -6.72 -0.94 5.66
C THR A 196 -7.75 -1.83 4.99
N TYR A 197 -8.84 -2.13 5.70
CA TYR A 197 -9.96 -2.82 5.08
C TYR A 197 -10.63 -1.96 4.02
N LEU A 198 -11.06 -2.63 2.94
CA LEU A 198 -12.03 -2.13 1.98
C LEU A 198 -13.37 -2.83 2.21
N GLY A 199 -14.45 -2.27 1.69
CA GLY A 199 -15.77 -2.89 1.73
C GLY A 199 -16.83 -1.96 1.14
N TYR A 200 -18.02 -2.51 0.89
CA TYR A 200 -19.09 -1.78 0.21
C TYR A 200 -19.92 -0.91 1.16
N ASP A 201 -20.52 -1.54 2.17
CA ASP A 201 -21.33 -0.85 3.18
C ASP A 201 -20.52 -0.50 4.43
N ASP A 202 -19.57 -1.34 4.81
CA ASP A 202 -18.70 -1.17 5.97
C ASP A 202 -17.24 -1.45 5.57
N LEU A 203 -16.27 -0.94 6.34
CA LEU A 203 -14.84 -1.22 6.12
C LEU A 203 -14.43 -2.53 6.80
N ASP A 204 -15.05 -3.64 6.40
CA ASP A 204 -14.97 -4.95 7.06
C ASP A 204 -14.20 -6.02 6.27
N GLY A 205 -13.70 -5.67 5.09
CA GLY A 205 -12.98 -6.58 4.20
C GLY A 205 -13.88 -7.42 3.31
N ILE A 206 -15.20 -7.24 3.34
CA ILE A 206 -16.15 -7.97 2.51
C ILE A 206 -16.47 -7.17 1.25
N VAL A 207 -16.16 -7.74 0.08
CA VAL A 207 -16.42 -7.12 -1.22
C VAL A 207 -17.09 -8.15 -2.13
N PRO A 208 -18.40 -8.03 -2.40
CA PRO A 208 -19.09 -8.88 -3.37
C PRO A 208 -18.57 -8.64 -4.79
N GLY A 209 -18.79 -9.61 -5.68
CA GLY A 209 -18.45 -9.47 -7.10
C GLY A 209 -19.44 -8.60 -7.87
N CYS A 210 -18.94 -7.99 -8.95
CA CYS A 210 -19.62 -7.17 -9.97
C CYS A 210 -19.45 -5.65 -9.79
N ASP A 211 -19.61 -4.92 -10.91
CA ASP A 211 -19.31 -3.49 -11.06
C ASP A 211 -19.99 -2.61 -10.00
N GLU A 212 -21.21 -2.97 -9.56
CA GLU A 212 -21.97 -2.20 -8.58
C GLU A 212 -21.30 -2.11 -7.21
N TYR A 213 -20.38 -3.04 -6.90
CA TYR A 213 -19.58 -3.07 -5.68
C TYR A 213 -18.15 -2.51 -5.85
N SER A 214 -17.81 -2.09 -7.07
CA SER A 214 -16.52 -1.44 -7.36
C SER A 214 -16.42 -0.06 -6.70
N GLY A 215 -15.20 0.46 -6.66
CA GLY A 215 -14.94 1.77 -6.13
C GLY A 215 -13.50 2.20 -6.30
N HIS A 216 -13.14 3.28 -5.62
CA HIS A 216 -11.76 3.74 -5.59
C HIS A 216 -11.41 4.36 -4.24
N VAL A 217 -10.12 4.46 -3.99
CA VAL A 217 -9.55 5.18 -2.85
C VAL A 217 -8.77 6.38 -3.38
N ASN A 218 -9.05 7.56 -2.82
CA ASN A 218 -8.21 8.73 -3.05
C ASN A 218 -7.49 9.14 -1.78
N TYR A 219 -6.21 9.51 -1.91
CA TYR A 219 -5.46 10.19 -0.86
C TYR A 219 -4.54 11.25 -1.45
N THR A 220 -4.17 12.25 -0.64
CA THR A 220 -3.31 13.34 -1.07
C THR A 220 -1.87 13.16 -0.56
N ILE A 221 -0.91 13.35 -1.45
CA ILE A 221 0.51 13.54 -1.14
C ILE A 221 0.84 15.03 -1.29
N GLN A 222 1.51 15.61 -0.29
CA GLN A 222 2.05 16.96 -0.32
C GLN A 222 3.56 16.91 -0.49
N THR A 223 4.10 17.77 -1.36
CA THR A 223 5.55 17.87 -1.60
C THR A 223 6.14 19.10 -0.91
N GLU A 224 7.37 18.98 -0.40
CA GLU A 224 8.11 20.09 0.18
C GLU A 224 9.53 20.16 -0.38
N ARG A 225 10.02 21.37 -0.65
CA ARG A 225 11.36 21.56 -1.17
C ARG A 225 12.41 21.21 -0.12
N MET A 226 13.43 20.46 -0.52
CA MET A 226 14.63 20.28 0.28
C MET A 226 15.75 21.22 -0.16
N ASN A 227 16.22 22.04 0.78
CA ASN A 227 17.32 22.98 0.54
C ASN A 227 18.72 22.32 0.59
N LYS A 228 18.80 21.02 0.90
CA LYS A 228 20.04 20.25 1.01
C LYS A 228 20.08 19.12 -0.02
N SER A 229 21.27 18.73 -0.45
CA SER A 229 21.44 17.53 -1.28
C SER A 229 21.06 16.28 -0.50
N ILE A 230 20.30 15.38 -1.13
CA ILE A 230 20.00 14.06 -0.58
C ILE A 230 21.29 13.23 -0.58
N THR A 231 21.78 12.89 0.61
CA THR A 231 22.89 11.95 0.75
C THR A 231 22.31 10.59 1.14
N LYS A 232 22.02 9.72 0.17
CA LYS A 232 21.61 8.34 0.47
C LYS A 232 22.75 7.61 1.19
N PRO A 233 22.50 6.90 2.31
CA PRO A 233 23.53 6.07 2.93
C PRO A 233 24.02 5.04 1.92
N SER A 234 25.34 4.86 1.80
CA SER A 234 25.86 3.80 0.95
C SER A 234 25.43 2.43 1.50
N LEU A 235 25.27 1.44 0.62
CA LEU A 235 24.95 0.06 1.02
C LEU A 235 25.93 -0.46 2.09
N MET A 236 27.21 -0.07 2.01
CA MET A 236 28.21 -0.40 3.03
C MET A 236 27.91 0.23 4.40
N MET A 237 27.37 1.45 4.43
CA MET A 237 27.02 2.14 5.67
C MET A 237 25.82 1.48 6.36
N VAL A 238 24.84 1.02 5.57
CA VAL A 238 23.69 0.25 6.07
C VAL A 238 24.13 -1.12 6.60
N ILE A 239 24.97 -1.84 5.84
CA ILE A 239 25.54 -3.13 6.27
C ILE A 239 26.34 -2.96 7.57
N ALA A 240 27.18 -1.92 7.66
CA ALA A 240 27.96 -1.64 8.87
C ALA A 240 27.05 -1.40 10.08
N ALA A 241 25.96 -0.65 9.92
CA ALA A 241 25.00 -0.40 11.01
C ALA A 241 24.28 -1.68 11.46
N ILE A 242 23.90 -2.57 10.54
CA ILE A 242 23.29 -3.88 10.86
C ILE A 242 24.29 -4.77 11.61
N VAL A 243 25.54 -4.85 11.16
CA VAL A 243 26.59 -5.66 11.81
C VAL A 243 26.85 -5.15 13.24
N VAL A 244 26.97 -3.83 13.43
CA VAL A 244 27.13 -3.23 14.76
C VAL A 244 25.94 -3.57 15.66
N SER A 245 24.71 -3.50 15.14
CA SER A 245 23.50 -3.83 15.88
C SER A 245 23.45 -5.30 16.32
N LEU A 246 23.81 -6.23 15.44
CA LEU A 246 23.89 -7.67 15.75
C LEU A 246 24.98 -7.98 16.79
N LEU A 247 26.14 -7.31 16.72
CA LEU A 247 27.21 -7.45 17.71
C LEU A 247 26.78 -6.97 19.10
N ILE A 248 26.03 -5.86 19.18
CA ILE A 248 25.48 -5.35 20.43
C ILE A 248 24.48 -6.36 21.02
N VAL A 249 23.57 -6.90 20.21
CA VAL A 249 22.61 -7.93 20.65
C VAL A 249 23.33 -9.17 21.18
N ALA A 250 24.34 -9.66 20.45
CA ALA A 250 25.14 -10.80 20.87
C ALA A 250 25.85 -10.54 22.22
N ALA A 251 26.46 -9.36 22.38
CA ALA A 251 27.12 -8.97 23.63
C ALA A 251 26.14 -8.90 24.81
N VAL A 252 24.93 -8.38 24.60
CA VAL A 252 23.87 -8.34 25.64
C VAL A 252 23.42 -9.74 26.02
N ILE A 253 23.26 -10.66 25.07
CA ILE A 253 22.90 -12.06 25.34
C ILE A 253 24.00 -12.75 26.15
N ILE A 254 25.27 -12.58 25.75
CA ILE A 254 26.43 -13.16 26.46
C ILE A 254 26.51 -12.61 27.89
N PHE A 255 26.32 -11.30 28.07
CA PHE A 255 26.35 -10.65 29.39
C PHE A 255 25.19 -11.11 30.28
N ARG A 256 23.98 -11.26 29.73
CA ARG A 256 22.82 -11.80 30.45
C ARG A 256 23.01 -13.27 30.85
N ARG A 257 23.64 -14.09 29.99
CA ARG A 257 23.99 -15.48 30.32
C ARG A 257 25.01 -15.55 31.46
N LYS A 258 26.07 -14.72 31.41
CA LYS A 258 27.08 -14.64 32.50
C LYS A 258 26.47 -14.21 33.85
N ARG A 259 25.45 -13.35 33.85
CA ARG A 259 24.75 -12.93 35.09
C ARG A 259 23.79 -13.97 35.69
N LYS A 260 23.34 -14.97 34.91
CA LYS A 260 22.46 -16.04 35.41
C LYS A 260 23.21 -17.27 35.92
N GLY A 261 24.53 -17.33 35.72
CA GLY A 261 25.41 -18.41 36.19
C GLY A 261 26.24 -18.06 37.43
N LEU A 262 25.78 -17.08 38.22
CA LEU A 262 26.35 -16.63 39.50
C LEU A 262 25.25 -16.62 40.55
#